data_AF-A0A1I0H1Z4-F1
#
_entry.id   AF-A0A1I0H1Z4-F1
#
_cell.length_a   1.000
_cell.length_b   1.000
_cell.length_c   1.000
_cell.angle_alpha   90.00
_cell.angle_beta   90.00
_cell.angle_gamma   90.00
#
_symmetry.space_group_name_H-M   'P 1'
#
loop_
_entity.id
_entity.type
_entity.pdbx_description
1 polymer ?
#
loop_
_entity_poly.entity_id
_entity_poly.type
_entity_poly.pdbx_seq_one_letter_code
_entity_poly.pdbx_strand_id
1 'polypeptide(L)' 'MFQMGLLLVLLGAVLVYGTGIISKIFKVTTTKGILILKIGGLLLAIMGAVLLFYNEVPEKLEFLRIIRF' A
#
# COMPACT_ATOMS: atom_id res chain seq x y z
N MET A 1 11.73 -2.53 -10.42
CA MET A 1 10.32 -2.75 -9.98
C MET A 1 10.09 -2.36 -8.52
N PHE A 2 11.13 -2.32 -7.68
CA PHE A 2 11.04 -1.89 -6.28
C PHE A 2 10.37 -0.52 -6.08
N GLN A 3 10.78 0.53 -6.81
CA GLN A 3 10.18 1.87 -6.69
C GLN A 3 8.67 1.87 -6.99
N MET A 4 8.23 1.10 -7.99
CA MET A 4 6.82 0.97 -8.34
C MET A 4 6.04 0.21 -7.25
N GLY A 5 6.63 -0.85 -6.70
CA GLY A 5 6.07 -1.56 -5.54
C GLY A 5 5.96 -0.64 -4.32
N LEU A 6 6.98 0.16 -4.04
CA LEU A 6 6.98 1.15 -2.96
C LEU A 6 5.84 2.16 -3.13
N LEU A 7 5.68 2.69 -4.33
CA LEU A 7 4.64 3.66 -4.65
C LEU A 7 3.24 3.05 -4.48
N LEU A 8 3.03 1.81 -4.94
CA LEU A 8 1.78 1.06 -4.77
C LEU A 8 1.47 0.79 -3.29
N VAL A 9 2.46 0.41 -2.49
CA VAL A 9 2.30 0.23 -1.04
C VAL A 9 1.91 1.54 -0.37
N LEU A 10 2.58 2.64 -0.70
CA LEU A 10 2.29 3.95 -0.13
C LEU A 10 0.88 4.42 -0.50
N LEU A 11 0.47 4.29 -1.76
CA LEU A 11 -0.90 4.62 -2.19
C LEU A 11 -1.94 3.75 -1.49
N GLY A 12 -1.69 2.44 -1.40
CA GLY A 12 -2.57 1.51 -0.68
C GLY A 12 -2.69 1.87 0.80
N ALA A 13 -1.58 2.20 1.46
CA ALA A 13 -1.56 2.66 2.84
C ALA A 13 -2.34 3.96 3.03
N VAL A 14 -2.18 4.95 2.14
CA VAL A 14 -2.95 6.20 2.17
C VAL A 14 -4.44 5.93 2.03
N LEU A 15 -4.85 5.01 1.15
CA LEU A 15 -6.27 4.65 0.99
C LEU A 15 -6.85 3.97 2.23
N VAL A 16 -6.09 3.08 2.87
CA VAL A 16 -6.53 2.32 4.06
C VAL A 16 -6.55 3.16 5.34
N TYR A 17 -5.52 3.97 5.57
CA TYR A 17 -5.42 4.80 6.77
C TYR A 17 -6.10 6.16 6.61
N GLY A 18 -6.01 6.75 5.42
CA GLY A 18 -6.68 8.01 5.06
C GLY A 18 -8.17 7.86 4.77
N THR A 19 -8.77 6.66 4.88
CA THR A 19 -10.19 6.43 4.56
C THR A 19 -11.12 7.41 5.26
N GLY A 20 -10.81 7.84 6.49
CA GLY A 20 -11.64 8.80 7.23
C GLY A 20 -11.62 10.22 6.65
N ILE A 21 -10.52 10.64 6.03
CA ILE A 21 -10.42 11.93 5.32
C ILE A 21 -11.08 11.80 3.95
N ILE A 22 -10.78 10.71 3.24
CA ILE A 22 -11.32 10.41 1.91
C ILE A 22 -12.85 10.29 1.98
N SER A 23 -13.40 9.59 2.97
CA SER A 23 -14.84 9.43 3.13
C SER A 23 -15.55 10.76 3.39
N LYS A 24 -14.92 11.69 4.12
CA LYS A 24 -15.44 13.04 4.34
C LYS A 24 -15.45 13.86 3.05
N ILE A 25 -14.36 13.83 2.27
CA ILE A 25 -14.23 14.57 1.01
C ILE A 25 -15.24 14.07 -0.02
N PHE A 26 -15.33 12.74 -0.19
CA PHE A 26 -16.22 12.11 -1.18
C PHE A 26 -17.64 11.84 -0.66
N LYS A 27 -17.97 12.30 0.56
CA LYS A 27 -19.28 12.11 1.21
C LYS A 27 -19.74 10.65 1.27
N VAL A 28 -18.79 9.72 1.45
CA VAL A 28 -19.08 8.29 1.60
C VAL A 28 -19.49 8.04 3.06
N THR A 29 -20.80 7.99 3.31
CA THR A 29 -21.36 7.80 4.66
C THR A 29 -21.73 6.35 4.96
N THR A 30 -21.77 5.49 3.94
CA THR A 30 -22.16 4.09 4.12
C THR A 30 -20.99 3.23 4.59
N THR A 31 -21.25 2.33 5.54
CA THR A 31 -20.27 1.34 6.01
C THR A 31 -19.76 0.47 4.86
N LYS A 32 -20.63 0.08 3.92
CA LYS A 32 -20.25 -0.68 2.72
C LYS A 32 -19.24 0.09 1.85
N GLY A 33 -19.44 1.39 1.62
CA GLY A 33 -18.53 2.21 0.82
C GLY A 33 -17.16 2.38 1.48
N ILE A 34 -17.13 2.59 2.79
CA ILE A 34 -15.89 2.65 3.58
C ILE A 34 -15.14 1.31 3.52
N LEU A 35 -15.87 0.20 3.61
CA LEU A 35 -15.29 -1.15 3.51
C LEU A 35 -14.65 -1.38 2.14
N ILE A 36 -15.33 -0.99 1.05
CA ILE A 36 -14.81 -1.10 -0.31
C ILE A 36 -13.53 -0.27 -0.48
N LEU A 37 -13.49 0.96 0.03
CA LEU A 37 -12.29 1.80 0.01
C LEU A 37 -11.10 1.13 0.73
N LYS A 38 -11.34 0.56 1.91
CA LYS A 38 -10.29 -0.15 2.67
C LYS A 38 -9.83 -1.40 1.96
N ILE A 39 -10.75 -2.21 1.45
CA ILE A 39 -10.41 -3.45 0.75
C ILE A 39 -9.64 -3.13 -0.54
N GLY A 40 -10.07 -2.12 -1.31
CA GLY A 40 -9.35 -1.67 -2.51
C GLY A 40 -7.94 -1.18 -2.20
N GLY A 41 -7.78 -0.34 -1.16
CA GLY A 41 -6.46 0.10 -0.70
C GLY A 41 -5.57 -1.05 -0.21
N LEU A 42 -6.15 -2.04 0.48
CA LEU A 42 -5.43 -3.22 0.95
C LEU A 42 -4.91 -4.06 -0.21
N LEU A 43 -5.73 -4.31 -1.23
CA LEU A 43 -5.33 -5.05 -2.42
C LEU A 43 -4.18 -4.34 -3.16
N LEU A 44 -4.26 -3.02 -3.30
CA LEU A 44 -3.16 -2.21 -3.85
C LEU A 44 -1.86 -2.36 -3.05
N ALA A 45 -1.95 -2.33 -1.72
CA ALA A 45 -0.79 -2.52 -0.86
C ALA A 45 -0.20 -3.92 -0.98
N ILE A 46 -1.02 -4.96 -1.06
CA ILE A 46 -0.57 -6.35 -1.25
C ILE A 46 0.17 -6.49 -2.59
N MET A 47 -0.39 -5.97 -3.69
CA MET A 47 0.27 -5.99 -5.00
C MET A 47 1.61 -5.25 -4.97
N GLY A 48 1.66 -4.08 -4.33
CA GLY A 48 2.90 -3.33 -4.16
C GLY A 48 3.94 -4.09 -3.34
N ALA A 49 3.52 -4.75 -2.26
CA ALA A 49 4.39 -5.56 -1.43
C ALA A 49 4.96 -6.76 -2.20
N VAL A 50 4.12 -7.44 -2.99
CA VAL A 50 4.58 -8.53 -3.89
C VAL A 50 5.65 -8.00 -4.84
N LEU A 51 5.45 -6.84 -5.47
CA LEU A 51 6.44 -6.25 -6.38
C LEU A 51 7.75 -5.83 -5.68
N LEU A 52 7.69 -5.46 -4.40
CA LEU A 52 8.88 -5.17 -3.59
C LEU A 52 9.69 -6.43 -3.31
N PHE A 53 9.01 -7.56 -3.03
CA PHE A 53 9.67 -8.82 -2.65
C PHE A 53 10.05 -9.70 -3.84
N TYR A 54 9.37 -9.58 -4.97
CA TYR A 54 9.61 -10.39 -6.16
C TYR A 54 10.80 -9.89 -6.99
N ASN A 55 11.23 -8.64 -6.78
CA ASN A 55 12.31 -8.04 -7.53
C ASN A 55 13.58 -7.91 -6.67
N GLU A 56 14.74 -7.89 -7.31
CA GLU A 56 16.01 -7.63 -6.62
C GLU A 56 15.94 -6.29 -5.86
N VAL A 57 16.21 -6.37 -4.56
CA VAL A 57 16.33 -5.20 -3.67
C VAL A 57 17.44 -4.33 -4.26
N PRO A 58 17.21 -3.03 -4.49
CA PRO A 58 18.23 -2.18 -5.10
C PRO A 58 19.49 -2.19 -4.23
N GLU A 59 20.69 -2.23 -4.84
CA GLU A 59 21.99 -2.33 -4.15
C GLU A 59 22.14 -1.35 -2.98
N LYS A 60 21.56 -0.15 -3.12
CA LYS A 60 21.54 0.90 -2.09
C LYS A 60 20.75 0.52 -0.82
N LEU A 61 19.90 -0.50 -0.86
CA LEU A 61 19.06 -1.01 0.23
C LEU A 61 19.46 -2.41 0.68
N GLU A 62 20.58 -2.96 0.20
CA GLU A 62 21.08 -4.27 0.65
C GLU A 62 21.35 -4.33 2.15
N PHE A 63 21.64 -3.19 2.80
CA PHE A 63 21.78 -3.13 4.26
C PHE A 63 20.51 -3.57 5.01
N LEU A 64 19.31 -3.41 4.42
CA LEU A 64 18.05 -3.90 4.99
C LEU A 64 17.96 -5.44 4.93
N ARG A 65 18.75 -6.08 4.05
CA ARG A 65 18.79 -7.53 3.88
C ARG A 65 19.55 -8.23 5.01
N ILE A 66 20.44 -7.53 5.72
CA ILE A 66 21.25 -8.06 6.84
C ILE A 66 20.38 -8.55 8.01
N ILE A 67 19.12 -8.10 8.11
CA ILE A 67 18.19 -8.46 9.20
C ILE A 67 17.33 -9.70 8.84
N ARG A 68 17.42 -10.25 7.61
CA ARG A 68 16.79 -11.54 7.30
C ARG A 68 17.66 -12.69 7.81
N PHE A 69 17.32 -13.21 9.00
CA PHE A 69 17.62 -14.59 9.38
C PHE A 69 16.84 -15.56 8.48
#